data_AF-A0A7Y3I961-F1
#
_entry.id   AF-A0A7Y3I961-F1
#
_cell.length_a   1.000
_cell.length_b   1.000
_cell.length_c   1.000
_cell.angle_alpha   90.00
_cell.angle_beta   90.00
_cell.angle_gamma   90.00
#
_symmetry.space_group_name_H-M   'P 1'
#
loop_
_entity.id
_entity.type
_entity.pdbx_description
1 polymer ?
#
loop_
_entity_poly.entity_id
_entity_poly.type
_entity_poly.pdbx_seq_one_letter_code
_entity_poly.pdbx_strand_id
1 'polypeptide(L)'
;EVQVSFMAPPDSFARTYLQDFTRMGVRARRASLGSGEATSQGLARAQLFEAQRQIADANFAGAATLLREALEMNPATAAAWDALERTHVLQGDYAGAVEVRKERLRTLNGGAPDTQSRIAGLDAAFDPSNPSTYWQWLRRDHQDREDSGDYASDVEYAAACVALGDYEDALRNLESALEDRDPALHTLRFDPTWDPLRRDPRFRDISQRIRAALSQGRFPSPAPPPG
;
A
#
# COMPACT_ATOMS: atom_id res chain seq x y z
N GLU A 1 -25.38 -1.91 -7.42
CA GLU A 1 -24.54 -0.83 -6.88
C GLU A 1 -24.19 -1.15 -5.44
N VAL A 2 -22.92 -1.50 -5.17
CA VAL A 2 -22.41 -1.63 -3.81
C VAL A 2 -21.54 -0.40 -3.58
N GLN A 3 -22.15 0.67 -3.07
CA GLN A 3 -21.40 1.78 -2.48
C GLN A 3 -20.79 1.23 -1.19
N VAL A 4 -19.48 0.98 -1.19
CA VAL A 4 -18.73 0.67 0.03
C VAL A 4 -18.74 1.93 0.88
N SER A 5 -19.65 2.01 1.85
CA SER A 5 -19.69 3.08 2.83
C SER A 5 -18.56 2.85 3.83
N PHE A 6 -17.52 3.66 3.74
CA PHE A 6 -16.36 3.61 4.62
C PHE A 6 -16.77 3.97 6.06
N MET A 7 -16.77 2.99 6.96
CA MET A 7 -16.96 3.25 8.39
C MET A 7 -15.64 3.77 8.97
N ALA A 8 -15.67 4.88 9.71
CA ALA A 8 -14.50 5.37 10.42
C ALA A 8 -13.98 4.27 11.38
N PRO A 9 -12.65 4.03 11.46
CA PRO A 9 -12.10 3.05 12.37
C PRO A 9 -12.43 3.44 13.83
N PRO A 10 -12.70 2.46 14.72
CA PRO A 10 -13.06 2.76 16.11
C PRO A 10 -11.99 3.58 16.85
N ASP A 11 -12.44 4.60 17.59
CA ASP A 11 -11.69 5.72 18.18
C ASP A 11 -10.39 5.38 18.92
N SER A 12 -10.29 4.22 19.57
CA SER A 12 -9.08 3.84 20.34
C SER A 12 -7.95 3.36 19.44
N PHE A 13 -8.27 2.73 18.31
CA PHE A 13 -7.29 2.19 17.37
C PHE A 13 -6.65 3.28 16.53
N ALA A 14 -7.44 4.25 16.06
CA ALA A 14 -6.95 5.41 15.32
C ALA A 14 -5.99 6.28 16.18
N ARG A 15 -6.24 6.45 17.49
CA ARG A 15 -5.38 7.28 18.36
C ARG A 15 -3.99 6.70 18.59
N THR A 16 -3.89 5.43 18.98
CA THR A 16 -2.57 4.78 19.18
C THR A 16 -1.80 4.72 17.85
N TYR A 17 -2.52 4.54 16.75
CA TYR A 17 -1.98 4.56 15.39
C TYR A 17 -1.33 5.88 15.00
N LEU A 18 -2.07 6.98 15.11
CA LEU A 18 -1.57 8.32 14.79
C LEU A 18 -0.33 8.65 15.63
N GLN A 19 -0.32 8.24 16.91
CA GLN A 19 0.83 8.43 17.80
C GLN A 19 2.09 7.68 17.33
N ASP A 20 1.96 6.46 16.80
CA ASP A 20 3.11 5.71 16.28
C ASP A 20 3.73 6.41 15.07
N PHE A 21 2.92 6.82 14.09
CA PHE A 21 3.41 7.51 12.89
C PHE A 21 4.00 8.88 13.20
N THR A 22 3.38 9.64 14.10
CA THR A 22 3.97 10.89 14.59
C THR A 22 5.35 10.62 15.21
N ARG A 23 5.49 9.60 16.06
CA ARG A 23 6.79 9.25 16.67
C ARG A 23 7.82 8.81 15.62
N MET A 24 7.42 8.02 14.63
CA MET A 24 8.30 7.55 13.56
C MET A 24 8.75 8.70 12.65
N GLY A 25 7.83 9.59 12.27
CA GLY A 25 8.13 10.79 11.48
C GLY A 25 9.08 11.75 12.19
N VAL A 26 8.87 11.99 13.49
CA VAL A 26 9.79 12.82 14.31
C VAL A 26 11.19 12.19 14.39
N ARG A 27 11.28 10.87 14.57
CA ARG A 27 12.58 10.16 14.58
C ARG A 27 13.28 10.24 13.23
N ALA A 28 12.56 10.02 12.13
CA ALA A 28 13.12 10.10 10.77
C ALA A 28 13.64 11.52 10.46
N ARG A 29 12.86 12.56 10.80
CA ARG A 29 13.26 13.96 10.60
C ARG A 29 14.45 14.37 11.46
N ARG A 30 14.58 13.82 12.67
CA ARG A 30 15.76 14.06 13.51
C ARG A 30 17.01 13.38 12.93
N ALA A 31 16.85 12.17 12.39
CA ALA A 31 17.94 11.44 11.74
C ALA A 31 18.43 12.11 10.45
N SER A 32 17.62 12.97 9.82
CA SER A 32 17.95 13.67 8.58
C SER A 32 18.67 15.03 8.77
N LEU A 33 19.10 15.41 9.98
CA LEU A 33 19.66 16.75 10.25
C LEU A 33 21.14 16.94 9.81
N GLY A 34 21.58 16.32 8.71
CA GLY A 34 22.92 16.46 8.13
C GLY A 34 22.93 17.02 6.69
N SER A 35 24.07 16.97 6.01
CA SER A 35 24.19 17.28 4.57
C SER A 35 24.47 16.00 3.76
N GLY A 36 23.75 15.79 2.66
CA GLY A 36 24.01 14.70 1.71
C GLY A 36 22.82 13.76 1.51
N GLU A 37 23.07 12.62 0.87
CA GLU A 37 22.06 11.63 0.47
C GLU A 37 21.32 10.98 1.66
N ALA A 38 22.00 10.80 2.80
CA ALA A 38 21.38 10.32 4.03
C ALA A 38 20.27 11.27 4.53
N THR A 39 20.38 12.57 4.24
CA THR A 39 19.38 13.58 4.59
C THR A 39 18.15 13.49 3.70
N SER A 40 18.32 13.35 2.38
CA SER A 40 17.18 13.20 1.45
C SER A 40 16.41 11.92 1.72
N GLN A 41 17.10 10.80 1.97
CA GLN A 41 16.46 9.54 2.35
C GLN A 41 15.70 9.64 3.70
N GLY A 42 16.30 10.30 4.70
CA GLY A 42 15.65 10.53 5.99
C GLY A 42 14.42 11.43 5.89
N LEU A 43 14.45 12.45 5.01
CA LEU A 43 13.33 13.35 4.77
C LEU A 43 12.19 12.67 4.01
N ALA A 44 12.49 11.91 2.95
CA ALA A 44 11.51 11.10 2.23
C ALA A 44 10.79 10.12 3.16
N ARG A 45 11.53 9.47 4.06
CA ARG A 45 10.96 8.59 5.08
C ARG A 45 10.07 9.35 6.08
N ALA A 46 10.44 10.57 6.44
CA ALA A 46 9.61 11.40 7.33
C ALA A 46 8.30 11.82 6.65
N GLN A 47 8.33 12.16 5.35
CA GLN A 47 7.14 12.47 4.56
C GLN A 47 6.22 11.27 4.41
N LEU A 48 6.75 10.07 4.19
CA LEU A 48 5.95 8.84 4.12
C LEU A 48 5.15 8.61 5.40
N PHE A 49 5.78 8.77 6.58
CA PHE A 49 5.07 8.62 7.86
C PHE A 49 4.02 9.69 8.10
N GLU A 50 4.29 10.93 7.69
CA GLU A 50 3.30 12.00 7.79
C GLU A 50 2.13 11.80 6.81
N ALA A 51 2.41 11.30 5.60
CA ALA A 51 1.36 10.94 4.64
C ALA A 51 0.46 9.83 5.20
N GLN A 52 1.04 8.78 5.79
CA GLN A 52 0.27 7.70 6.43
C GLN A 52 -0.58 8.18 7.61
N ARG A 53 -0.12 9.20 8.35
CA ARG A 53 -0.91 9.88 9.38
C ARG A 53 -2.10 10.61 8.74
N GLN A 54 -1.87 11.35 7.65
CA GLN A 54 -2.92 12.09 6.95
C GLN A 54 -3.94 11.19 6.26
N ILE A 55 -3.53 10.04 5.70
CA ILE A 55 -4.44 9.01 5.17
C ILE A 55 -5.39 8.55 6.27
N ALA A 56 -4.88 8.29 7.49
CA ALA A 56 -5.72 7.88 8.62
C ALA A 56 -6.68 8.98 9.10
N ASP A 57 -6.33 10.25 8.90
CA ASP A 57 -7.21 11.40 9.15
C ASP A 57 -8.16 11.69 7.96
N ALA A 58 -8.17 10.84 6.92
CA ALA A 58 -8.86 11.05 5.64
C ALA A 58 -8.46 12.35 4.90
N ASN A 59 -7.32 12.95 5.26
CA ASN A 59 -6.73 14.06 4.53
C ASN A 59 -5.89 13.55 3.35
N PHE A 60 -6.58 13.02 2.35
CA PHE A 60 -5.95 12.38 1.21
C PHE A 60 -5.19 13.34 0.29
N ALA A 61 -5.66 14.59 0.15
CA ALA A 61 -4.99 15.59 -0.68
C ALA A 61 -3.59 15.93 -0.13
N GLY A 62 -3.49 16.18 1.17
CA GLY A 62 -2.20 16.45 1.80
C GLY A 62 -1.28 15.22 1.82
N ALA A 63 -1.84 14.02 2.01
CA ALA A 63 -1.08 12.78 1.90
C ALA A 63 -0.47 12.60 0.49
N ALA A 64 -1.24 12.83 -0.57
CA ALA A 64 -0.77 12.72 -1.95
C ALA A 64 0.37 13.70 -2.25
N THR A 65 0.29 14.95 -1.76
CA THR A 65 1.39 15.93 -1.88
C THR A 65 2.67 15.42 -1.24
N LEU A 66 2.62 14.95 0.01
CA LEU A 66 3.79 14.45 0.73
C LEU A 66 4.41 13.23 0.06
N LEU A 67 3.59 12.35 -0.52
CA LEU A 67 4.06 11.16 -1.22
C LEU A 67 4.73 11.51 -2.55
N ARG A 68 4.21 12.49 -3.28
CA ARG A 68 4.87 13.04 -4.48
C ARG A 68 6.24 13.63 -4.15
N GLU A 69 6.32 14.47 -3.11
CA GLU A 69 7.61 15.02 -2.66
C GLU A 69 8.60 13.91 -2.26
N ALA A 70 8.12 12.83 -1.62
CA ALA A 70 8.96 11.70 -1.26
C ALA A 70 9.51 10.96 -2.49
N LEU A 71 8.69 10.82 -3.53
CA LEU A 71 9.05 10.21 -4.80
C LEU A 71 9.99 11.10 -5.64
N GLU A 72 9.85 12.42 -5.58
CA GLU A 72 10.80 13.37 -6.19
C GLU A 72 12.20 13.23 -5.58
N MET A 73 12.29 12.98 -4.27
CA MET A 73 13.56 12.75 -3.59
C MET A 73 14.15 11.36 -3.86
N ASN A 74 13.31 10.33 -3.89
CA ASN A 74 13.76 8.97 -4.19
C ASN A 74 12.64 8.17 -4.90
N PRO A 75 12.67 8.11 -6.24
CA PRO A 75 11.65 7.42 -7.02
C PRO A 75 11.70 5.89 -6.85
N ALA A 76 12.79 5.32 -6.31
CA ALA A 76 12.89 3.89 -6.01
C ALA A 76 12.16 3.47 -4.73
N THR A 77 11.50 4.41 -4.03
CA THR A 77 10.80 4.13 -2.77
C THR A 77 9.46 3.42 -3.04
N ALA A 78 9.46 2.09 -3.13
CA ALA A 78 8.27 1.28 -3.40
C ALA A 78 7.07 1.63 -2.49
N ALA A 79 7.30 1.77 -1.18
CA ALA A 79 6.26 2.10 -0.21
C ALA A 79 5.59 3.47 -0.45
N ALA A 80 6.27 4.42 -1.08
CA ALA A 80 5.68 5.72 -1.43
C ALA A 80 4.75 5.61 -2.65
N TRP A 81 5.11 4.79 -3.65
CA TRP A 81 4.21 4.45 -4.75
C TRP A 81 2.96 3.72 -4.26
N ASP A 82 3.13 2.69 -3.43
CA ASP A 82 2.03 1.92 -2.85
C ASP A 82 1.07 2.85 -2.08
N ALA A 83 1.61 3.72 -1.23
CA ALA A 83 0.80 4.65 -0.45
C ALA A 83 0.11 5.72 -1.32
N LEU A 84 0.73 6.18 -2.41
CA LEU A 84 0.13 7.20 -3.28
C LEU A 84 -1.04 6.62 -4.05
N GLU A 85 -0.85 5.46 -4.66
CA GLU A 85 -1.91 4.73 -5.34
C GLU A 85 -3.04 4.37 -4.37
N ARG A 86 -2.69 3.90 -3.17
CA ARG A 86 -3.66 3.62 -2.11
C ARG A 86 -4.50 4.84 -1.75
N THR A 87 -3.87 6.01 -1.66
CA THR A 87 -4.55 7.27 -1.35
C THR A 87 -5.63 7.58 -2.39
N HIS A 88 -5.32 7.43 -3.68
CA HIS A 88 -6.30 7.61 -4.75
C HIS A 88 -7.45 6.58 -4.66
N VAL A 89 -7.14 5.31 -4.41
CA VAL A 89 -8.18 4.28 -4.22
C VAL A 89 -9.08 4.59 -3.03
N LEU A 90 -8.53 5.07 -1.91
CA LEU A 90 -9.32 5.45 -0.72
C LEU A 90 -10.21 6.67 -0.95
N GLN A 91 -9.81 7.56 -1.86
CA GLN A 91 -10.65 8.68 -2.34
C GLN A 91 -11.75 8.23 -3.30
N GLY A 92 -11.73 6.98 -3.77
CA GLY A 92 -12.56 6.51 -4.88
C GLY A 92 -12.11 7.04 -6.25
N ASP A 93 -10.94 7.68 -6.33
CA ASP A 93 -10.34 8.17 -7.57
C ASP A 93 -9.55 7.05 -8.26
N TYR A 94 -10.27 6.08 -8.82
CA TYR A 94 -9.65 4.94 -9.50
C TYR A 94 -8.89 5.35 -10.77
N ALA A 95 -9.31 6.43 -11.44
CA ALA A 95 -8.58 6.97 -12.59
C ALA A 95 -7.20 7.50 -12.16
N GLY A 96 -7.14 8.24 -11.06
CA GLY A 96 -5.86 8.67 -10.47
C GLY A 96 -4.99 7.50 -10.02
N ALA A 97 -5.57 6.46 -9.41
CA ALA A 97 -4.83 5.26 -9.02
C ALA A 97 -4.19 4.56 -10.23
N VAL A 98 -4.93 4.44 -11.34
CA VAL A 98 -4.43 3.89 -12.60
C VAL A 98 -3.28 4.71 -13.16
N GLU A 99 -3.38 6.03 -13.15
CA GLU A 99 -2.28 6.89 -13.62
C GLU A 99 -1.04 6.77 -12.74
N VAL A 100 -1.19 6.68 -11.41
CA VAL A 100 -0.07 6.43 -10.48
C VAL A 100 0.58 5.07 -10.78
N ARG A 101 -0.20 4.00 -10.99
CA ARG A 101 0.34 2.68 -11.32
C ARG A 101 1.10 2.71 -12.65
N LYS A 102 0.58 3.39 -13.67
CA LYS A 102 1.25 3.57 -14.97
C LYS A 102 2.55 4.36 -14.83
N GLU A 103 2.54 5.44 -14.04
CA GLU A 103 3.73 6.22 -13.74
C GLU A 103 4.80 5.40 -13.03
N ARG A 104 4.41 4.62 -12.00
CA ARG A 104 5.30 3.69 -11.29
C ARG A 104 5.94 2.69 -12.26
N LEU A 105 5.14 2.04 -13.11
CA LEU A 105 5.62 1.06 -14.08
C LEU A 105 6.68 1.69 -15.02
N ARG A 106 6.44 2.90 -15.53
CA ARG A 106 7.41 3.61 -16.38
C ARG A 106 8.69 3.96 -15.62
N THR A 107 8.55 4.41 -14.37
CA THR A 107 9.67 4.91 -13.56
C THR A 107 10.57 3.79 -13.06
N LEU A 108 10.01 2.69 -12.57
CA LEU A 108 10.77 1.60 -11.95
C LEU A 108 11.30 0.58 -12.96
N ASN A 109 10.55 0.31 -14.04
CA ASN A 109 10.91 -0.75 -14.98
C ASN A 109 11.61 -0.23 -16.24
N GLY A 110 11.82 1.09 -16.36
CA GLY A 110 12.77 1.69 -17.30
C GLY A 110 12.56 1.38 -18.79
N GLY A 111 11.36 0.97 -19.19
CA GLY A 111 11.07 0.57 -20.58
C GLY A 111 11.39 -0.89 -20.91
N ALA A 112 11.45 -1.77 -19.91
CA ALA A 112 11.41 -3.21 -20.13
C ALA A 112 10.21 -3.58 -21.05
N PRO A 113 10.36 -4.53 -21.98
CA PRO A 113 9.32 -4.81 -23.00
C PRO A 113 7.94 -5.15 -22.42
N ASP A 114 7.91 -5.73 -21.22
CA ASP A 114 6.70 -6.05 -20.47
C ASP A 114 5.95 -4.80 -19.97
N THR A 115 6.66 -3.70 -19.68
CA THR A 115 6.12 -2.47 -19.10
C THR A 115 5.01 -1.88 -19.98
N GLN A 116 5.27 -1.75 -21.28
CA GLN A 116 4.28 -1.21 -22.21
C GLN A 116 3.08 -2.15 -22.36
N SER A 117 3.31 -3.47 -22.31
CA SER A 117 2.24 -4.47 -22.41
C SER A 117 1.35 -4.45 -21.17
N ARG A 118 1.92 -4.30 -19.97
CA ARG A 118 1.18 -4.16 -18.71
C ARG A 118 0.36 -2.88 -18.66
N ILE A 119 0.94 -1.75 -19.10
CA ILE A 119 0.22 -0.47 -19.22
C ILE A 119 -0.94 -0.58 -20.21
N ALA A 120 -0.71 -1.17 -21.40
CA ALA A 120 -1.76 -1.36 -22.39
C ALA A 120 -2.85 -2.32 -21.90
N GLY A 121 -2.48 -3.37 -21.15
CA GLY A 121 -3.42 -4.28 -20.51
C GLY A 121 -4.29 -3.58 -19.47
N LEU A 122 -3.70 -2.66 -18.68
CA LEU A 122 -4.45 -1.84 -17.73
C LEU A 122 -5.40 -0.88 -18.45
N ASP A 123 -4.92 -0.15 -19.46
CA ASP A 123 -5.75 0.78 -20.24
C ASP A 123 -6.92 0.07 -20.94
N ALA A 124 -6.73 -1.19 -21.38
CA ALA A 124 -7.77 -1.98 -22.01
C ALA A 124 -8.78 -2.58 -21.01
N ALA A 125 -8.33 -2.92 -19.80
CA ALA A 125 -9.18 -3.53 -18.78
C ALA A 125 -9.96 -2.50 -17.95
N PHE A 126 -9.41 -1.31 -17.75
CA PHE A 126 -9.97 -0.31 -16.85
C PHE A 126 -11.17 0.41 -17.45
N ASP A 127 -12.31 0.34 -16.76
CA ASP A 127 -13.50 1.13 -17.00
C ASP A 127 -13.69 2.14 -15.85
N PRO A 128 -13.55 3.45 -16.07
CA PRO A 128 -13.75 4.47 -15.05
C PRO A 128 -15.16 4.44 -14.41
N SER A 129 -16.15 3.89 -15.10
CA SER A 129 -17.52 3.75 -14.59
C SER A 129 -17.72 2.53 -13.69
N ASN A 130 -16.76 1.59 -13.68
CA ASN A 130 -16.82 0.36 -12.91
C ASN A 130 -15.51 0.09 -12.15
N PRO A 131 -15.40 0.56 -10.89
CA PRO A 131 -14.23 0.35 -10.05
C PRO A 131 -13.75 -1.10 -9.90
N SER A 132 -14.65 -2.08 -10.06
CA SER A 132 -14.30 -3.49 -9.98
C SER A 132 -13.30 -3.93 -11.07
N THR A 133 -13.24 -3.25 -12.21
CA THR A 133 -12.28 -3.58 -13.27
C THR A 133 -10.84 -3.30 -12.86
N TYR A 134 -10.60 -2.26 -12.05
CA TYR A 134 -9.27 -1.99 -11.49
C TYR A 134 -8.82 -3.14 -10.58
N TRP A 135 -9.70 -3.64 -9.72
CA TRP A 135 -9.39 -4.77 -8.82
C TRP A 135 -9.22 -6.09 -9.56
N GLN A 136 -10.01 -6.33 -10.61
CA GLN A 136 -9.84 -7.48 -11.49
C GLN A 136 -8.49 -7.45 -12.21
N TRP A 137 -8.11 -6.27 -12.72
CA TRP A 137 -6.79 -6.09 -13.31
C TRP A 137 -5.68 -6.32 -12.28
N LEU A 138 -5.80 -5.79 -11.06
CA LEU A 138 -4.78 -5.94 -10.02
C LEU A 138 -4.54 -7.40 -9.64
N ARG A 139 -5.61 -8.22 -9.54
CA ARG A 139 -5.47 -9.68 -9.32
C ARG A 139 -4.71 -10.36 -10.45
N ARG A 140 -5.05 -10.01 -11.70
CA ARG A 140 -4.40 -10.57 -12.88
C ARG A 140 -2.92 -10.17 -12.94
N ASP A 141 -2.62 -8.90 -12.70
CA ASP A 141 -1.24 -8.39 -12.69
C ASP A 141 -0.39 -9.01 -11.57
N HIS A 142 -0.99 -9.34 -10.42
CA HIS A 142 -0.31 -10.11 -9.37
C HIS A 142 -0.01 -11.55 -9.83
N GLN A 143 -0.99 -12.25 -10.41
CA GLN A 143 -0.79 -13.61 -10.95
C GLN A 143 0.28 -13.65 -12.05
N ASP A 144 0.22 -12.70 -12.99
CA ASP A 144 1.21 -12.60 -14.07
C ASP A 144 2.63 -12.37 -13.52
N ARG A 145 2.77 -11.63 -12.41
CA ARG A 145 4.05 -11.42 -11.71
C ARG A 145 4.54 -12.69 -11.02
N GLU A 146 3.66 -13.39 -10.29
CA GLU A 146 4.00 -14.67 -9.65
C GLU A 146 4.49 -15.71 -10.68
N ASP A 147 3.75 -15.87 -11.78
CA ASP A 147 4.07 -16.82 -12.85
C ASP A 147 5.40 -16.50 -13.53
N SER A 148 5.77 -15.22 -13.56
CA SER A 148 7.03 -14.74 -14.13
C SER A 148 8.21 -14.77 -13.13
N GLY A 149 7.96 -15.11 -11.87
CA GLY A 149 8.95 -15.07 -10.79
C GLY A 149 9.28 -13.67 -10.26
N ASP A 150 8.51 -12.66 -10.67
CA ASP A 150 8.61 -11.30 -10.17
C ASP A 150 7.97 -11.17 -8.78
N TYR A 151 8.42 -10.19 -8.00
CA TYR A 151 7.81 -9.90 -6.71
C TYR A 151 6.33 -9.47 -6.87
N ALA A 152 5.43 -10.24 -6.25
CA ALA A 152 4.00 -9.98 -6.18
C ALA A 152 3.58 -9.89 -4.70
N SER A 153 2.82 -8.87 -4.33
CA SER A 153 2.38 -8.68 -2.94
C SER A 153 1.04 -9.37 -2.70
N ASP A 154 1.04 -10.38 -1.83
CA ASP A 154 -0.17 -11.11 -1.41
C ASP A 154 -1.16 -10.20 -0.67
N VAL A 155 -0.67 -9.12 -0.05
CA VAL A 155 -1.54 -8.08 0.52
C VAL A 155 -2.28 -7.29 -0.56
N GLU A 156 -1.62 -6.95 -1.68
CA GLU A 156 -2.29 -6.31 -2.83
C GLU A 156 -3.36 -7.24 -3.43
N TYR A 157 -3.05 -8.53 -3.60
CA TYR A 157 -4.00 -9.53 -4.09
C TYR A 157 -5.20 -9.67 -3.15
N ALA A 158 -4.94 -9.80 -1.85
CA ALA A 158 -5.98 -9.91 -0.84
C ALA A 158 -6.90 -8.67 -0.83
N ALA A 159 -6.36 -7.46 -1.00
CA ALA A 159 -7.16 -6.24 -1.07
C ALA A 159 -8.11 -6.26 -2.27
N ALA A 160 -7.64 -6.74 -3.42
CA ALA A 160 -8.46 -6.91 -4.61
C ALA A 160 -9.55 -7.98 -4.42
N CYS A 161 -9.23 -9.10 -3.77
CA CYS A 161 -10.22 -10.10 -3.37
C CYS A 161 -11.32 -9.51 -2.47
N VAL A 162 -10.96 -8.72 -1.45
CA VAL A 162 -11.97 -8.07 -0.60
C VAL A 162 -12.86 -7.12 -1.39
N ALA A 163 -12.28 -6.31 -2.26
CA ALA A 163 -13.02 -5.37 -3.09
C ALA A 163 -13.98 -6.07 -4.08
N LEU A 164 -13.67 -7.30 -4.47
CA LEU A 164 -14.50 -8.13 -5.35
C LEU A 164 -15.48 -9.04 -4.60
N GLY A 165 -15.41 -9.10 -3.26
CA GLY A 165 -16.27 -9.93 -2.42
C GLY A 165 -15.73 -11.34 -2.13
N ASP A 166 -14.52 -11.66 -2.59
CA ASP A 166 -13.87 -12.97 -2.43
C ASP A 166 -13.13 -13.06 -1.07
N TYR A 167 -13.87 -12.98 0.03
CA TYR A 167 -13.30 -12.86 1.38
C TYR A 167 -12.45 -14.05 1.84
N GLU A 168 -12.80 -15.27 1.42
CA GLU A 168 -12.01 -16.45 1.76
C GLU A 168 -10.62 -16.43 1.09
N ASP A 169 -10.57 -16.03 -0.19
CA ASP A 169 -9.31 -15.89 -0.91
C ASP A 169 -8.45 -14.77 -0.32
N ALA A 170 -9.09 -13.66 0.07
CA ALA A 170 -8.39 -12.59 0.76
C ALA A 170 -7.74 -13.07 2.06
N LEU A 171 -8.46 -13.83 2.89
CA LEU A 171 -7.93 -14.33 4.16
C LEU A 171 -6.77 -15.31 3.96
N ARG A 172 -6.86 -16.24 3.00
CA ARG A 172 -5.76 -17.16 2.67
C ARG A 172 -4.50 -16.42 2.23
N ASN A 173 -4.64 -15.39 1.39
CA ASN A 173 -3.50 -14.59 0.94
C ASN A 173 -2.91 -13.74 2.08
N LEU A 174 -3.72 -13.24 3.02
CA LEU A 174 -3.19 -12.54 4.20
C LEU A 174 -2.42 -13.48 5.15
N GLU A 175 -2.80 -14.76 5.22
CA GLU A 175 -2.06 -15.78 5.97
C GLU A 175 -0.71 -16.04 5.29
N SER A 176 -0.69 -16.22 3.97
CA SER A 176 0.53 -16.36 3.14
C SER A 176 1.47 -15.16 3.31
N ALA A 177 0.93 -13.95 3.14
CA ALA A 177 1.65 -12.70 3.34
C ALA A 177 2.35 -12.62 4.71
N LEU A 178 1.72 -13.17 5.76
CA LEU A 178 2.30 -13.20 7.11
C LEU A 178 3.50 -14.14 7.22
N GLU A 179 3.47 -15.27 6.51
CA GLU A 179 4.58 -16.21 6.43
C GLU A 179 5.76 -15.60 5.67
N ASP A 180 5.48 -14.95 4.54
CA ASP A 180 6.46 -14.30 3.67
C ASP A 180 6.93 -12.94 4.20
N ARG A 181 6.30 -12.45 5.27
CA ARG A 181 6.54 -11.14 5.88
C ARG A 181 6.41 -10.00 4.88
N ASP A 182 5.35 -10.05 4.08
CA ASP A 182 5.03 -9.02 3.10
C ASP A 182 5.08 -7.63 3.78
N PRO A 183 5.90 -6.70 3.27
CA PRO A 183 6.04 -5.37 3.85
C PRO A 183 4.71 -4.62 3.92
N ALA A 184 3.75 -4.88 3.02
CA ALA A 184 2.46 -4.21 2.97
C ALA A 184 1.52 -4.61 4.13
N LEU A 185 1.85 -5.63 4.94
CA LEU A 185 1.03 -6.03 6.10
C LEU A 185 0.81 -4.92 7.12
N HIS A 186 1.72 -3.94 7.20
CA HIS A 186 1.54 -2.78 8.08
C HIS A 186 0.29 -1.95 7.74
N THR A 187 -0.25 -2.07 6.52
CA THR A 187 -1.41 -1.32 6.01
C THR A 187 -2.75 -1.78 6.59
N LEU A 188 -2.87 -3.07 6.92
CA LEU A 188 -4.11 -3.71 7.37
C LEU A 188 -4.81 -3.00 8.54
N ARG A 189 -4.03 -2.37 9.42
CA ARG A 189 -4.55 -1.76 10.64
C ARG A 189 -5.40 -0.52 10.37
N PHE A 190 -5.09 0.26 9.34
CA PHE A 190 -5.70 1.57 9.08
C PHE A 190 -6.56 1.61 7.84
N ASP A 191 -6.35 0.66 6.94
CA ASP A 191 -7.01 0.63 5.65
C ASP A 191 -8.48 0.14 5.78
N PRO A 192 -9.48 0.95 5.37
CA PRO A 192 -10.90 0.58 5.36
C PRO A 192 -11.29 -0.56 4.41
N THR A 193 -10.49 -0.90 3.40
CA THR A 193 -10.79 -2.04 2.52
C THR A 193 -10.91 -3.33 3.32
N TRP A 194 -10.24 -3.43 4.47
CA TRP A 194 -10.32 -4.61 5.33
C TRP A 194 -11.54 -4.62 6.26
N ASP A 195 -12.38 -3.58 6.27
CA ASP A 195 -13.55 -3.47 7.14
C ASP A 195 -14.48 -4.70 7.09
N PRO A 196 -14.78 -5.29 5.92
CA PRO A 196 -15.57 -6.52 5.84
C PRO A 196 -14.94 -7.70 6.61
N LEU A 197 -13.61 -7.75 6.70
CA LEU A 197 -12.87 -8.83 7.37
C LEU A 197 -12.59 -8.55 8.85
N ARG A 198 -12.75 -7.32 9.35
CA ARG A 198 -12.37 -6.96 10.75
C ARG A 198 -13.03 -7.81 11.83
N ARG A 199 -14.20 -8.39 11.53
CA ARG A 199 -14.93 -9.28 12.44
C ARG A 199 -14.52 -10.75 12.31
N ASP A 200 -13.78 -11.14 11.28
CA ASP A 200 -13.30 -12.51 11.12
C ASP A 200 -12.22 -12.83 12.17
N PRO A 201 -12.28 -13.99 12.85
CA PRO A 201 -11.26 -14.41 13.80
C PRO A 201 -9.85 -14.52 13.20
N ARG A 202 -9.70 -14.99 11.96
CA ARG A 202 -8.41 -15.13 11.26
C ARG A 202 -7.78 -13.76 11.03
N PHE A 203 -8.55 -12.81 10.51
CA PHE A 203 -8.07 -11.43 10.32
C PHE A 203 -7.61 -10.78 11.65
N ARG A 204 -8.35 -11.03 12.73
CA ARG A 204 -7.99 -10.53 14.07
C ARG A 204 -6.68 -11.13 14.58
N ASP A 205 -6.44 -12.42 14.36
CA ASP A 205 -5.18 -13.08 14.71
C ASP A 205 -3.99 -12.50 13.91
N ILE A 206 -4.13 -12.40 12.57
CA ILE A 206 -3.12 -11.78 11.69
C ILE A 206 -2.76 -10.38 12.19
N SER A 207 -3.77 -9.54 12.45
CA SER A 207 -3.60 -8.19 12.98
C SER A 207 -2.91 -8.14 14.35
N GLN A 208 -3.13 -9.14 15.22
CA GLN A 208 -2.44 -9.24 16.51
C GLN A 208 -0.97 -9.60 16.33
N ARG A 209 -0.66 -10.56 15.45
CA ARG A 209 0.72 -10.99 15.16
C ARG A 209 1.56 -9.87 14.55
N ILE A 210 0.99 -9.11 13.60
CA ILE A 210 1.65 -7.92 13.01
C ILE A 210 1.99 -6.90 14.11
N ARG A 211 1.04 -6.61 15.01
CA ARG A 211 1.28 -5.67 16.13
C ARG A 211 2.38 -6.17 17.07
N ALA A 212 2.37 -7.45 17.40
CA ALA A 212 3.42 -8.05 18.22
C ALA A 212 4.81 -7.90 17.54
N ALA A 213 4.91 -8.18 16.24
CA ALA A 213 6.16 -8.04 15.50
C ALA A 213 6.67 -6.59 15.43
N LEU A 214 5.77 -5.62 15.19
CA LEU A 214 6.10 -4.19 15.19
C LEU A 214 6.58 -3.70 16.56
N SER A 215 5.92 -4.14 17.65
CA SER A 215 6.29 -3.77 19.02
C SER A 215 7.68 -4.26 19.43
N GLN A 216 8.15 -5.34 18.80
CA GLN A 216 9.47 -5.92 19.03
C GLN A 216 10.56 -5.34 18.09
N GLY A 217 10.22 -4.36 17.24
CA GLY A 217 11.16 -3.80 16.25
C GLY A 217 11.62 -4.82 15.20
N ARG A 218 10.82 -5.87 14.97
CA ARG A 218 11.23 -7.07 14.24
C ARG A 218 10.71 -7.13 12.81
N PHE A 219 10.22 -6.03 12.25
CA PHE A 219 9.90 -5.91 10.83
C PHE A 219 11.17 -5.51 10.05
N PRO A 220 11.81 -6.43 9.30
CA PRO A 220 12.99 -6.12 8.51
C PRO A 220 12.58 -5.67 7.09
N SER A 221 13.53 -5.05 6.38
CA SER A 221 13.47 -4.71 4.96
C SER A 221 12.91 -5.86 4.10
N PRO A 222 12.28 -5.55 2.94
CA PRO A 222 11.85 -6.56 1.98
C PRO A 222 12.99 -7.53 1.69
N ALA A 223 12.66 -8.81 1.52
CA ALA A 223 13.60 -9.76 0.94
C ALA A 223 14.13 -9.15 -0.37
N PRO A 224 15.44 -9.20 -0.65
CA PRO A 224 15.93 -8.81 -1.96
C PRO A 224 15.17 -9.63 -3.02
N PRO A 225 14.83 -9.05 -4.18
CA PRO A 225 14.20 -9.82 -5.24
C PRO A 225 15.08 -11.04 -5.57
N PRO A 226 14.48 -12.19 -5.95
CA PRO A 226 15.26 -13.29 -6.47
C PRO A 226 16.10 -12.78 -7.66
N GLY A 227 17.39 -13.07 -7.62
CA GLY A 227 18.37 -12.61 -8.62
C GLY A 227 18.36 -13.39 -9.92
#